data_AF-A0A2E7Q8H7-F1
#
_entry.id   AF-A0A2E7Q8H7-F1
#
_cell.length_a   1.000
_cell.length_b   1.000
_cell.length_c   1.000
_cell.angle_alpha   90.00
_cell.angle_beta   90.00
_cell.angle_gamma   90.00
#
_symmetry.space_group_name_H-M   'P 1'
#
loop_
_entity.id
_entity.type
_entity.pdbx_description
1 polymer ?
#
loop_
_entity_poly.entity_id
_entity_poly.type
_entity_poly.pdbx_seq_one_letter_code
_entity_poly.pdbx_strand_id
1 'polypeptide(L)' 'MICIKTDIPQEICDIDDELKAIYHSKDTVCIWVFKTREDRNRFMDETAGMLKNDREKYFESFYN' A
#
# COMPACT_ATOMS: atom_id res chain seq x y z
N MET A 1 -1.23 5.34 -16.54
CA MET A 1 -1.24 3.89 -16.27
C MET A 1 0.08 3.32 -16.73
N ILE A 2 0.87 2.77 -15.80
CA ILE A 2 2.13 2.06 -16.11
C ILE A 2 1.86 0.60 -15.75
N CYS A 3 2.22 -0.32 -16.64
CA CYS A 3 2.01 -1.75 -16.43
C CYS A 3 3.35 -2.48 -16.44
N ILE A 4 3.62 -3.24 -15.39
CA ILE A 4 4.76 -4.15 -15.30
C ILE A 4 4.20 -5.56 -15.49
N LYS A 5 4.62 -6.26 -16.53
CA LYS A 5 4.19 -7.64 -16.76
C LYS A 5 4.88 -8.55 -15.75
N THR A 6 4.09 -9.23 -14.93
CA THR A 6 4.53 -10.21 -13.94
C THR A 6 3.38 -11.17 -13.65
N ASP A 7 3.69 -12.32 -13.06
CA ASP A 7 2.68 -13.19 -12.46
C ASP A 7 2.28 -12.58 -11.10
N ILE A 8 0.99 -12.29 -10.94
CA ILE A 8 0.44 -11.70 -9.71
C ILE A 8 -0.34 -12.80 -8.96
N PRO A 9 -0.05 -13.06 -7.67
CA PRO A 9 -0.79 -14.03 -6.88
C PRO A 9 -2.29 -13.69 -6.81
N GLN A 10 -3.16 -14.70 -6.86
CA GLN A 10 -4.62 -14.50 -6.82
C GLN A 10 -5.07 -13.75 -5.56
N GLU A 11 -4.46 -14.05 -4.42
CA GLU A 11 -4.71 -13.35 -3.15
C GLU A 11 -4.48 -11.84 -3.22
N ILE A 12 -3.57 -11.37 -4.08
CA ILE A 12 -3.33 -9.94 -4.31
C ILE A 12 -4.37 -9.35 -5.28
N CYS A 13 -4.78 -10.13 -6.28
CA CYS A 13 -5.84 -9.76 -7.22
C CYS A 13 -7.20 -9.61 -6.52
N ASP A 14 -7.44 -10.40 -5.47
CA ASP A 14 -8.70 -10.41 -4.73
C ASP A 14 -8.84 -9.22 -3.76
N ILE A 15 -7.75 -8.48 -3.50
CA ILE A 15 -7.78 -7.27 -2.67
C ILE A 15 -8.41 -6.12 -3.47
N ASP A 16 -9.50 -5.56 -2.95
CA ASP A 16 -10.16 -4.37 -3.49
C ASP A 16 -9.16 -3.22 -3.70
N ASP A 17 -9.14 -2.64 -4.89
CA ASP A 17 -8.25 -1.54 -5.27
C ASP A 17 -8.50 -0.27 -4.42
N GLU A 18 -9.71 -0.08 -3.89
CA GLU A 18 -10.02 1.04 -2.99
C GLU A 18 -9.45 0.83 -1.57
N LEU A 19 -9.10 -0.40 -1.22
CA LEU A 19 -8.58 -0.79 0.08
C LEU A 19 -7.08 -1.03 0.09
N LYS A 20 -6.36 -0.68 -0.98
CA LYS A 20 -4.90 -0.79 -1.01
C LYS A 20 -4.18 0.48 -1.43
N ALA A 21 -2.96 0.61 -0.93
CA ALA A 21 -1.98 1.60 -1.35
C ALA A 21 -0.73 0.88 -1.87
N ILE A 22 -0.32 1.21 -3.09
CA ILE A 22 0.79 0.54 -3.78
C ILE A 22 1.98 1.49 -3.84
N TYR A 23 3.12 1.02 -3.33
CA TYR A 23 4.40 1.71 -3.41
C TYR A 23 5.45 0.77 -4.01
N HIS A 24 6.55 1.30 -4.49
CA HIS A 24 7.65 0.49 -5.01
C HIS A 24 9.01 1.01 -4.53
N SER A 25 9.99 0.10 -4.46
CA SER A 25 11.41 0.39 -4.34
C SER A 25 12.12 0.02 -5.65
N LYS A 26 13.45 -0.14 -5.60
CA LYS A 26 14.25 -0.63 -6.73
C LYS A 26 13.87 -2.06 -7.15
N ASP A 27 13.42 -2.86 -6.19
CA ASP A 27 13.34 -4.31 -6.29
C ASP A 27 12.07 -4.92 -5.66
N THR A 28 11.22 -4.09 -5.04
CA THR A 28 9.98 -4.56 -4.40
C THR A 28 8.80 -3.68 -4.77
N VAL A 29 7.61 -4.29 -4.82
CA VAL A 29 6.33 -3.61 -4.74
C VAL A 29 5.77 -3.89 -3.35
N CYS A 30 5.40 -2.85 -2.63
CA CYS A 30 4.79 -2.93 -1.31
C CYS A 30 3.30 -2.59 -1.43
N ILE A 31 2.45 -3.46 -0.91
CA ILE A 31 1.00 -3.28 -0.91
C ILE A 31 0.56 -3.18 0.55
N TRP A 32 0.03 -2.01 0.92
CA TRP A 32 -0.61 -1.79 2.22
C TRP A 32 -2.10 -2.01 2.05
N VAL A 33 -2.72 -2.82 2.91
CA VAL A 33 -4.14 -3.19 2.84
C VAL A 33 -4.88 -2.58 4.03
N PHE A 34 -6.05 -2.01 3.79
CA PHE A 34 -6.83 -1.26 4.78
C PHE A 34 -8.22 -1.86 4.96
N LYS A 35 -8.81 -1.64 6.13
CA LYS A 35 -10.19 -2.08 6.43
C LYS A 35 -11.22 -1.19 5.73
N THR A 36 -10.91 0.09 5.55
CA THR A 36 -11.80 1.08 4.95
C THR A 36 -11.05 1.97 3.96
N ARG A 37 -11.81 2.55 3.02
CA ARG A 37 -11.28 3.52 2.05
C ARG A 37 -10.84 4.81 2.75
N GLU A 38 -11.55 5.21 3.80
CA GLU A 38 -11.23 6.37 4.63
C GLU A 38 -9.85 6.20 5.30
N ASP A 39 -9.57 5.02 5.84
CA ASP A 39 -8.26 4.70 6.44
C ASP A 39 -7.15 4.71 5.38
N ARG A 40 -7.40 4.10 4.21
CA ARG A 40 -6.46 4.14 3.07
C ARG A 40 -6.13 5.59 2.72
N ASN A 41 -7.14 6.43 2.55
CA ASN A 41 -6.95 7.82 2.16
C ASN A 41 -6.19 8.61 3.24
N ARG A 42 -6.56 8.46 4.51
CA ARG A 42 -5.87 9.12 5.62
C ARG A 42 -4.39 8.72 5.69
N PHE A 43 -4.08 7.44 5.55
CA PHE A 43 -2.72 6.95 5.52
C PHE A 43 -1.90 7.56 4.36
N MET A 44 -2.49 7.70 3.18
CA MET A 44 -1.83 8.33 2.03
C MET A 44 -1.46 9.78 2.32
N ASP A 45 -2.38 10.54 2.93
CA ASP A 45 -2.17 11.96 3.26
C ASP A 45 -1.15 12.14 4.40
N GLU A 46 -1.27 11.37 5.48
CA GLU A 46 -0.43 11.48 6.67
C GLU A 46 1.02 11.02 6.43
N THR A 47 1.21 10.05 5.54
CA THR A 47 2.54 9.49 5.25
C THR A 47 3.21 10.07 4.00
N ALA A 48 2.63 11.14 3.43
CA ALA A 48 3.20 11.86 2.31
C ALA A 48 4.63 12.34 2.63
N GLY A 49 5.59 12.02 1.76
CA GLY A 49 7.00 12.38 1.94
C GLY A 49 7.79 11.51 2.94
N MET A 50 7.16 10.61 3.69
CA MET A 50 7.88 9.68 4.57
C MET A 50 8.75 8.69 3.78
N LEU A 51 9.90 8.33 4.38
CA LEU A 51 10.71 7.20 3.94
C LEU A 51 9.95 5.89 4.16
N LYS A 52 10.30 4.84 3.39
CA LYS A 52 9.64 3.52 3.47
C LYS A 52 9.52 3.02 4.90
N ASN A 53 10.63 3.02 5.65
CA ASN A 53 10.66 2.48 7.01
C ASN A 53 9.80 3.28 8.00
N ASP A 54 9.69 4.60 7.83
CA ASP A 54 8.87 5.43 8.70
C ASP A 54 7.38 5.26 8.36
N ARG A 55 7.06 5.15 7.07
CA ARG A 55 5.70 4.82 6.59
C ARG A 55 5.24 3.44 7.07
N GLU A 56 6.13 2.45 7.04
CA GLU A 56 5.88 1.08 7.53
C GLU A 56 5.58 1.07 9.02
N LYS A 57 6.41 1.72 9.84
CA LYS A 57 6.15 1.88 11.28
C LYS A 57 4.83 2.60 11.56
N TYR A 58 4.49 3.62 10.76
CA TYR A 58 3.22 4.32 10.88
C TYR A 58 2.04 3.38 10.60
N PHE A 59 2.13 2.58 9.53
CA PHE A 59 1.11 1.58 9.21
C PHE A 59 0.90 0.60 10.36
N GLU A 60 1.97 0.01 10.86
CA GLU A 60 1.94 -0.95 11.97
C GLU A 60 1.33 -0.38 13.25
N SER A 61 1.53 0.92 13.50
CA SER A 61 1.06 1.57 14.72
C SER A 61 -0.44 1.90 14.70
N PHE A 62 -1.04 2.09 13.53
CA PHE A 62 -2.39 2.65 13.40
C PHE A 62 -3.39 1.78 12.62
N TYR A 63 -2.92 0.88 11.74
CA TYR A 63 -3.78 0.20 10.76
C TYR A 63 -3.64 -1.34 10.75
N ASN A 64 -2.61 -1.90 11.40
CA ASN A 64 -2.38 -3.35 11.49
C ASN A 64 -3.22 -4.01 12.60
#